data_AF-A0A356EJ73-F1
#
_entry.id   AF-A0A356EJ73-F1
#
_cell.length_a   1.000
_cell.length_b   1.000
_cell.length_c   1.000
_cell.angle_alpha   90.00
_cell.angle_beta   90.00
_cell.angle_gamma   90.00
#
_symmetry.space_group_name_H-M   'P 1'
#
loop_
_entity.id
_entity.type
_entity.pdbx_description
1 polymer ?
#
loop_
_entity_poly.entity_id
_entity_poly.type
_entity_poly.pdbx_seq_one_letter_code
_entity_poly.pdbx_strand_id
1 'polypeptide(L)'
;MDMAIVITDLGKLRQYHGSLVRLDGRMSMESFQDKGGRQHDWFELWLTLDDGQLILLRSVMGPISKQPITHRVRVTGRLFYGNVDSDDPRAQSRVGYRLDFSAMEIVD
;
A
#
# COMPACT_ATOMS: atom_id res chain seq x y z
N MET A 1 16.11 -17.86 -0.09
CA MET A 1 15.35 -16.78 -0.75
C MET A 1 13.90 -17.13 -0.60
N ASP A 2 13.14 -16.35 0.17
CA ASP A 2 11.70 -16.58 0.29
C ASP A 2 11.05 -16.17 -1.04
N MET A 3 10.37 -17.10 -1.71
CA MET A 3 9.60 -16.78 -2.89
C MET A 3 8.33 -16.05 -2.48
N ALA A 4 8.03 -14.92 -3.12
CA ALA A 4 6.79 -14.20 -2.89
C ALA A 4 5.58 -14.98 -3.43
N ILE A 5 4.51 -15.04 -2.64
CA ILE A 5 3.25 -15.67 -3.03
C ILE A 5 2.51 -14.73 -3.98
N VAL A 6 2.19 -15.21 -5.18
CA VAL A 6 1.31 -14.49 -6.11
C VAL A 6 -0.14 -14.76 -5.72
N ILE A 7 -0.87 -13.72 -5.32
CA ILE A 7 -2.26 -13.84 -4.91
C ILE A 7 -3.17 -13.60 -6.11
N THR A 8 -3.88 -14.63 -6.54
CA THR A 8 -4.83 -14.56 -7.66
C THR A 8 -6.29 -14.45 -7.21
N ASP A 9 -6.59 -14.89 -5.98
CA ASP A 9 -7.90 -14.77 -5.35
C ASP A 9 -7.83 -13.74 -4.22
N LEU A 10 -8.20 -12.51 -4.55
CA LEU A 10 -8.13 -11.37 -3.63
C LEU A 10 -9.12 -11.48 -2.47
N GLY A 11 -10.18 -12.30 -2.60
CA GLY A 11 -11.10 -12.59 -1.49
C GLY A 11 -10.44 -13.34 -0.32
N LYS A 12 -9.25 -13.91 -0.54
CA LYS A 12 -8.47 -14.64 0.48
C LYS A 12 -7.28 -13.85 1.02
N LEU A 13 -7.16 -12.56 0.70
CA LEU A 13 -6.00 -11.72 1.07
C LEU A 13 -5.63 -11.85 2.57
N ARG A 14 -6.63 -11.87 3.46
CA ARG A 14 -6.46 -12.04 4.92
C ARG A 14 -5.69 -13.29 5.32
N GLN A 15 -5.83 -14.39 4.58
CA GLN A 15 -5.16 -15.66 4.89
C GLN A 15 -3.63 -15.57 4.70
N TYR A 16 -3.16 -14.60 3.92
CA TYR A 16 -1.75 -14.37 3.67
C TYR A 16 -1.13 -13.34 4.62
N HIS A 17 -1.81 -13.00 5.72
CA HIS A 17 -1.25 -12.17 6.79
C HIS A 17 0.10 -12.71 7.27
N GLY A 18 1.10 -11.83 7.33
CA GLY A 18 2.47 -12.14 7.73
C GLY A 18 3.35 -12.71 6.61
N SER A 19 2.77 -13.09 5.47
CA SER A 19 3.50 -13.70 4.35
C SER A 19 4.12 -12.66 3.43
N LEU A 20 5.20 -13.08 2.75
CA LEU A 20 5.75 -12.34 1.61
C LEU A 20 4.87 -12.58 0.38
N VAL A 21 4.30 -11.53 -0.18
CA VAL A 21 3.33 -11.60 -1.28
C VAL A 21 3.74 -10.66 -2.41
N ARG A 22 3.23 -10.95 -3.62
CA ARG A 22 3.31 -10.09 -4.79
C ARG A 22 1.90 -9.71 -5.22
N LEU A 23 1.65 -8.41 -5.33
CA LEU A 23 0.36 -7.85 -5.71
C LEU A 23 0.52 -6.91 -6.89
N ASP A 24 -0.43 -6.96 -7.81
CA ASP A 24 -0.53 -6.07 -8.96
C ASP A 24 -1.73 -5.14 -8.71
N GLY A 25 -1.58 -3.85 -9.03
CA GLY A 25 -2.65 -2.88 -8.83
C GLY A 25 -2.30 -1.48 -9.29
N ARG A 26 -3.22 -0.52 -9.10
CA ARG A 26 -2.96 0.90 -9.31
C ARG A 26 -2.49 1.53 -8.01
N MET A 27 -1.26 2.01 -7.99
CA MET A 27 -0.73 2.81 -6.90
C MET A 27 -1.13 4.27 -7.06
N SER A 28 -1.59 4.91 -6.00
CA SER A 28 -1.67 6.36 -5.87
C SER A 28 -0.81 6.82 -4.70
N MET A 29 -0.14 7.96 -4.88
CA MET A 29 0.58 8.64 -3.82
C MET A 29 -0.04 10.02 -3.63
N GLU A 30 -0.68 10.23 -2.48
CA GLU A 30 -1.52 11.40 -2.21
C GLU A 30 -0.92 12.24 -1.08
N SER A 31 -1.03 13.57 -1.20
CA SER A 31 -0.72 14.48 -0.10
C SER A 31 -1.97 14.69 0.73
N PHE A 32 -1.84 14.68 2.05
CA PHE A 32 -2.95 14.92 2.96
C PHE A 32 -2.73 16.22 3.72
N GLN A 33 -3.82 16.88 4.06
CA GLN A 33 -3.82 17.92 5.08
C GLN A 33 -4.27 17.27 6.39
N ASP A 34 -3.54 17.51 7.48
CA ASP A 34 -4.06 17.13 8.80
C ASP A 34 -5.36 17.87 9.13
N LYS A 35 -6.00 17.45 10.23
CA LYS A 35 -7.16 18.12 10.81
C LYS A 35 -6.90 19.60 11.17
N GLY A 36 -5.65 20.04 11.22
CA GLY A 36 -5.24 21.43 11.43
C GLY A 36 -5.06 22.24 10.14
N GLY A 37 -5.30 21.63 8.97
CA GLY A 37 -5.14 22.26 7.65
C GLY A 37 -3.70 22.40 7.18
N ARG A 38 -2.72 21.78 7.88
CA ARG A 38 -1.33 21.78 7.43
C ARG A 38 -1.15 20.70 6.38
N GLN A 39 -0.70 21.11 5.20
CA GLN A 39 -0.27 20.18 4.17
C GLN A 39 1.04 19.54 4.65
N HIS A 40 1.07 18.20 4.68
CA HIS A 40 2.28 17.48 5.05
C HIS A 40 3.24 17.38 3.87
N ASP A 41 4.55 17.48 4.17
CA ASP A 41 5.64 17.28 3.21
C ASP A 41 5.84 15.81 2.80
N TRP A 42 5.02 14.90 3.34
CA TRP A 42 5.09 13.47 3.08
C TRP A 42 3.77 13.00 2.45
N PHE A 43 3.88 11.96 1.63
CA PHE A 43 2.77 11.39 0.91
C PHE A 43 2.44 9.99 1.42
N GLU A 44 1.16 9.66 1.46
CA GLU A 44 0.74 8.28 1.73
C GLU A 44 0.55 7.53 0.41
N LEU A 45 0.99 6.28 0.40
CA LEU A 45 0.94 5.43 -0.78
C LEU A 45 -0.16 4.39 -0.59
N TRP A 46 -1.08 4.31 -1.55
CA TRP A 46 -2.16 3.34 -1.56
C TRP A 46 -2.07 2.48 -2.81
N LEU A 47 -2.31 1.19 -2.67
CA LEU A 47 -2.54 0.28 -3.79
C LEU A 47 -4.03 -0.06 -3.84
N THR A 48 -4.64 0.25 -4.97
CA THR A 48 -5.98 -0.23 -5.31
C THR A 48 -5.84 -1.45 -6.19
N LEU A 49 -6.29 -2.59 -5.68
CA LEU A 49 -6.35 -3.85 -6.43
C LEU A 49 -7.52 -3.83 -7.43
N ASP A 50 -7.54 -4.79 -8.36
CA ASP A 50 -8.55 -4.85 -9.41
C ASP A 50 -9.99 -5.06 -8.89
N ASP A 51 -10.14 -5.65 -7.71
CA ASP A 51 -11.44 -5.81 -7.01
C ASP A 51 -11.85 -4.57 -6.19
N GLY A 52 -11.05 -3.50 -6.23
CA GLY A 52 -11.25 -2.27 -5.47
C GLY A 52 -10.72 -2.32 -4.05
N GLN A 53 -10.12 -3.42 -3.59
CA GLN A 53 -9.50 -3.50 -2.27
C GLN A 53 -8.35 -2.50 -2.17
N LEU A 54 -8.39 -1.67 -1.13
CA LEU A 54 -7.34 -0.71 -0.80
C LEU A 54 -6.33 -1.33 0.15
N ILE A 55 -5.04 -1.09 -0.11
CA ILE A 55 -3.91 -1.53 0.71
C ILE A 55 -2.99 -0.33 0.96
N LEU A 56 -2.72 -0.03 2.23
CA LEU A 56 -1.72 0.96 2.58
C LEU A 56 -0.33 0.41 2.25
N LEU A 57 0.46 1.15 1.48
CA LEU A 57 1.84 0.79 1.17
C LEU A 57 2.80 1.53 2.10
N ARG A 58 3.76 0.80 2.67
CA ARG A 58 4.91 1.36 3.38
C ARG A 58 6.19 0.89 2.70
N SER A 59 6.98 1.83 2.18
CA SER A 59 8.27 1.51 1.58
C SER A 59 9.30 1.22 2.66
N VAL A 60 9.93 0.04 2.62
CA VAL A 60 11.12 -0.23 3.45
C VAL A 60 12.43 0.24 2.81
N MET A 61 12.37 0.70 1.55
CA MET A 61 13.52 1.17 0.78
C MET A 61 13.79 2.68 0.96
N GLY A 62 12.90 3.40 1.66
CA GLY A 62 12.95 4.85 1.80
C GLY A 62 11.93 5.59 0.91
N PRO A 63 12.06 6.91 0.76
CA PRO A 63 11.11 7.74 0.02
C PRO A 63 11.01 7.34 -1.45
N ILE A 64 9.78 7.26 -1.97
CA ILE A 64 9.53 6.85 -3.37
C ILE A 64 9.55 8.04 -4.32
N SER A 65 8.90 9.15 -3.94
CA SER A 65 8.85 10.37 -4.75
C SER A 65 8.62 11.59 -3.86
N LYS A 66 8.99 12.77 -4.37
CA LYS A 66 8.73 14.08 -3.74
C LYS A 66 7.47 14.77 -4.29
N GLN A 67 6.76 14.15 -5.23
CA GLN A 67 5.57 14.67 -5.87
C GLN A 67 4.53 13.56 -6.03
N PRO A 68 3.22 13.84 -5.96
CA PRO A 68 2.18 12.84 -6.20
C PRO A 68 2.40 12.06 -7.49
N ILE A 69 2.23 10.74 -7.42
CA ILE A 69 2.36 9.85 -8.58
C ILE A 69 1.23 8.83 -8.59
N THR A 70 0.81 8.44 -9.79
CA THR A 70 -0.16 7.36 -9.99
C THR A 70 0.32 6.47 -11.13
N HIS A 71 0.58 5.21 -10.82
CA HIS A 71 1.08 4.22 -11.78
C HIS A 71 0.39 2.88 -11.58
N ARG A 72 0.32 2.05 -12.64
CA ARG A 72 0.13 0.61 -12.42
C ARG A 72 1.45 0.03 -11.97
N VAL A 73 1.41 -0.72 -10.88
CA VAL A 73 2.60 -1.29 -10.27
C VAL A 73 2.39 -2.75 -9.92
N ARG A 74 3.51 -3.46 -9.87
CA ARG A 74 3.66 -4.74 -9.21
C ARG A 74 4.54 -4.55 -7.99
N VAL A 75 4.00 -4.82 -6.82
CA VAL A 75 4.69 -4.64 -5.53
C VAL A 75 4.91 -5.98 -4.86
N THR A 76 6.10 -6.16 -4.29
CA THR A 76 6.44 -7.34 -3.47
C THR A 76 6.74 -6.87 -2.05
N GLY A 77 6.08 -7.48 -1.08
CA GLY A 77 6.18 -7.05 0.31
C GLY A 77 5.55 -8.01 1.31
N ARG A 78 5.73 -7.71 2.59
CA ARG A 78 5.09 -8.47 3.67
C ARG A 78 3.69 -7.91 3.92
N LEU A 79 2.68 -8.76 3.80
CA LEU A 79 1.29 -8.37 3.98
C LEU A 79 0.90 -8.39 5.45
N PHE A 80 0.17 -7.38 5.88
CA PHE A 80 -0.42 -7.27 7.21
C PHE A 80 -1.92 -7.00 7.08
N TYR A 81 -2.66 -7.44 8.09
CA TYR A 81 -4.09 -7.22 8.25
C TYR A 81 -4.33 -6.90 9.71
N GLY A 82 -5.01 -5.79 9.97
CA GLY A 82 -5.20 -5.26 11.32
C GLY A 82 -5.44 -3.76 11.28
N ASN A 83 -5.15 -3.08 12.37
CA ASN A 83 -5.23 -1.62 12.42
C ASN A 83 -4.20 -1.02 11.47
N VAL A 84 -4.69 -0.20 10.55
CA VAL A 84 -3.87 0.53 9.60
C VAL A 84 -3.79 1.97 10.07
N ASP A 85 -2.63 2.34 10.63
CA ASP A 85 -2.35 3.72 11.02
C ASP A 85 -1.97 4.50 9.76
N SER A 86 -3.01 5.08 9.17
CA SER A 86 -2.97 6.06 8.10
C SER A 86 -3.15 7.45 8.71
N ASP A 87 -2.46 8.45 8.16
CA ASP A 87 -2.72 9.84 8.52
C ASP A 87 -3.76 10.48 7.59
N ASP A 88 -4.28 9.75 6.59
CA ASP A 88 -5.54 10.10 5.95
C ASP A 88 -6.65 10.03 7.02
N PRO A 89 -7.29 11.16 7.38
CA PRO A 89 -8.34 11.17 8.40
C PRO A 89 -9.55 10.30 8.02
N ARG A 90 -9.70 9.92 6.75
CA ARG A 90 -10.72 8.96 6.28
C ARG A 90 -10.33 7.51 6.56
N ALA A 91 -9.06 7.18 6.72
CA ALA A 91 -8.56 5.82 6.91
C ALA A 91 -7.89 5.58 8.29
N GLN A 92 -7.66 6.64 9.07
CA GLN A 92 -7.07 6.60 10.40
C GLN A 92 -7.81 5.62 11.33
N SER A 93 -7.07 4.68 11.94
CA SER A 93 -7.54 3.68 12.91
C SER A 93 -8.61 2.72 12.38
N ARG A 94 -8.57 2.34 11.09
CA ARG A 94 -9.46 1.32 10.53
C ARG A 94 -8.77 -0.05 10.40
N VAL A 95 -9.56 -1.11 10.52
CA VAL A 95 -9.11 -2.46 10.18
C VAL A 95 -8.99 -2.57 8.66
N GLY A 96 -7.82 -2.91 8.16
CA GLY A 96 -7.53 -2.98 6.73
C GLY A 96 -6.22 -3.71 6.44
N TYR A 97 -5.72 -3.54 5.22
CA TYR A 97 -4.47 -4.15 4.77
C TYR A 97 -3.34 -3.14 4.68
N ARG A 98 -2.15 -3.60 5.06
CA ARG A 98 -0.89 -2.88 4.86
C ARG A 98 0.11 -3.80 4.17
N LEU A 99 0.90 -3.27 3.25
CA LEU A 99 2.00 -3.98 2.63
C LEU A 99 3.30 -3.21 2.88
N ASP A 100 4.20 -3.83 3.63
CA ASP A 100 5.56 -3.32 3.80
C ASP A 100 6.39 -3.85 2.63
N PHE A 101 6.55 -3.04 1.58
CA PHE A 101 7.10 -3.48 0.31
C PHE A 101 8.59 -3.18 0.19
N SER A 102 9.32 -4.14 -0.36
CA SER A 102 10.77 -4.12 -0.58
C SER A 102 11.16 -4.16 -2.05
N ALA A 103 10.19 -4.31 -2.95
CA ALA A 103 10.39 -4.18 -4.39
C ALA A 103 9.11 -3.65 -5.05
N MET A 104 9.30 -2.83 -6.08
CA MET A 104 8.23 -2.26 -6.89
C MET A 104 8.69 -2.18 -8.33
N GLU A 105 7.82 -2.60 -9.25
CA GLU A 105 7.98 -2.48 -10.70
C GLU A 105 6.81 -1.65 -11.23
N ILE A 106 7.10 -0.64 -12.05
CA ILE A 106 6.08 0.10 -12.79
C ILE A 106 5.75 -0.72 -14.06
N VAL A 107 4.46 -0.94 -14.32
CA VAL A 107 3.98 -1.86 -15.39
C VAL A 107 2.98 -1.20 -16.35
N ASP A 108 2.97 0.12 -16.43
CA ASP A 108 2.15 0.89 -17.37
C ASP A 108 2.75 1.00 -18.78
#